data_AF-A0AAV7F0K5-F1
#
_entry.id   AF-A0AAV7F0K5-F1
#
_cell.length_a   1.000
_cell.length_b   1.000
_cell.length_c   1.000
_cell.angle_alpha   90.00
_cell.angle_beta   90.00
_cell.angle_gamma   90.00
#
_symmetry.space_group_name_H-M   'P 1'
#
loop_
_entity.id
_entity.type
_entity.pdbx_description
1 polymer ?
#
loop_
_entity_poly.entity_id
_entity_poly.type
_entity_poly.pdbx_seq_one_letter_code
_entity_poly.pdbx_strand_id
1 'polypeptide(L)'
;MSESNRFVVSACFLFFFFSSFMPLGGKAQEEEKLTLRPANSDNYTSGSQYETNLKILLTSLTLNAIRNIDTYYNTIVGRGSDQIYGYAQCMSAATAGDCSVCLDNSLTDMNQLCPKKKRATVRYYSCIIRYSDQNFFSKSVDTIVVNFVNTANATEPALFNRQLSSLMKNLSEEGARNASRLAWGRTSYTDFPRADLYGVAQCTRYLPPNAWSDCLSQTVSHIPTCCDSKIGAQIYLPTCSIRYEIRPFDPASRLPPPVPPAPPGSAASPSSPPSSGSNGGGSNERRTVIVAISVVSVASVAGISIILCICLSRRKKQWNNIPVDGDKDEMRNSESLLFDIKTLRAATDNFSDANKLGHLQGDTTGWTGDSSKKAPYMF
;
A
#
# COMPACT_ATOMS: atom_id res chain seq x y z
N MET A 1 22.51 5.38 48.20
CA MET A 1 22.35 5.84 46.80
C MET A 1 21.77 7.25 46.84
N SER A 2 22.53 8.25 46.37
CA SER A 2 22.19 9.67 46.46
C SER A 2 20.87 10.01 45.75
N GLU A 3 20.09 10.95 46.30
CA GLU A 3 18.82 11.46 45.72
C GLU A 3 18.95 11.91 44.27
N SER A 4 20.15 12.34 43.86
CA SER A 4 20.48 12.71 42.48
C SER A 4 20.28 11.54 41.49
N ASN A 5 20.57 10.30 41.88
CA ASN A 5 20.35 9.13 41.03
C ASN A 5 18.86 8.76 40.86
N ARG A 6 18.00 9.14 41.82
CA ARG A 6 16.56 8.83 41.76
C ARG A 6 15.84 9.76 40.77
N PHE A 7 16.27 11.02 40.67
CA PHE A 7 15.76 11.98 39.69
C PHE A 7 16.16 11.63 38.25
N VAL A 8 17.40 11.20 38.04
CA VAL A 8 17.90 10.83 36.70
C VAL A 8 17.17 9.60 36.16
N VAL A 9 16.94 8.59 37.01
CA VAL A 9 16.21 7.38 36.61
C VAL A 9 14.74 7.70 36.30
N SER A 10 14.08 8.55 37.11
CA SER A 10 12.69 8.95 36.90
C SER A 10 12.49 9.74 35.59
N ALA A 11 13.42 10.64 35.25
CA ALA A 11 13.38 11.41 34.00
C ALA A 11 13.56 10.52 32.76
N CYS A 12 14.39 9.47 32.84
CA CYS A 12 14.57 8.51 31.75
C CYS A 12 13.33 7.65 31.49
N PHE A 13 12.59 7.25 32.54
CA PHE A 13 11.35 6.47 32.39
C PHE A 13 10.23 7.29 31.73
N LEU A 14 10.11 8.58 32.06
CA LEU A 14 9.12 9.46 31.43
C LEU A 14 9.44 9.73 29.94
N PHE A 15 10.72 9.78 29.56
CA PHE A 15 11.15 9.95 28.16
C PHE A 15 10.88 8.69 27.31
N PHE A 16 11.05 7.49 27.87
CA PHE A 16 10.68 6.24 27.19
C PHE A 16 9.16 6.12 27.00
N PHE A 17 8.36 6.55 27.98
CA PHE A 17 6.91 6.58 27.84
C PHE A 17 6.46 7.56 26.74
N PHE A 18 6.98 8.79 26.70
CA PHE A 18 6.57 9.76 25.68
C PHE A 18 7.07 9.45 24.26
N SER A 19 8.24 8.80 24.11
CA SER A 19 8.72 8.33 22.81
C SER A 19 7.95 7.10 22.29
N SER A 20 7.37 6.30 23.19
CA SER A 20 6.48 5.18 22.84
C SER A 20 5.08 5.64 22.40
N PHE A 21 4.69 6.87 22.74
CA PHE A 21 3.39 7.47 22.38
C PHE A 21 3.47 8.50 21.24
N MET A 22 4.65 8.74 20.65
CA MET A 22 4.67 9.38 19.33
C MET A 22 4.06 8.38 18.35
N PRO A 23 2.94 8.69 17.69
CA PRO A 23 2.52 7.88 16.56
C PRO A 23 3.72 7.87 15.61
N LEU A 24 4.23 6.68 15.29
CA LEU A 24 5.06 6.51 14.11
C LEU A 24 4.25 7.15 13.00
N GLY A 25 4.66 8.35 12.58
CA GLY A 25 4.16 8.94 11.36
C GLY A 25 4.44 7.89 10.30
N GLY A 26 3.40 7.18 9.89
CA GLY A 26 3.51 6.18 8.85
C GLY A 26 4.20 6.88 7.70
N LYS A 27 5.39 6.39 7.31
CA LYS A 27 5.91 6.76 6.00
C LYS A 27 4.78 6.44 5.05
N ALA A 28 4.31 7.46 4.31
CA ALA A 28 3.38 7.23 3.21
C ALA A 28 4.01 6.12 2.38
N GLN A 29 3.40 4.94 2.43
CA GLN A 29 3.84 3.81 1.63
C GLN A 29 3.60 4.28 0.20
N GLU A 30 4.67 4.41 -0.59
CA GLU A 30 4.56 4.75 -2.00
C GLU A 30 3.64 3.69 -2.62
N GLU A 31 2.40 4.07 -2.95
CA GLU A 31 1.46 3.13 -3.57
C GLU A 31 2.09 2.70 -4.88
N GLU A 32 2.23 1.39 -5.05
CA GLU A 32 2.72 0.77 -6.27
C GLU A 32 1.84 1.24 -7.45
N LYS A 33 2.43 2.07 -8.31
CA LYS A 33 1.75 2.86 -9.34
C LYS A 33 1.66 2.08 -10.64
N LEU A 34 0.45 1.93 -11.18
CA LEU A 34 0.24 1.30 -12.49
C LEU A 34 -0.19 2.32 -13.54
N THR A 35 0.79 2.94 -14.20
CA THR A 35 0.47 3.86 -15.30
C THR A 35 0.29 3.09 -16.61
N LEU A 36 -0.92 3.18 -17.17
CA LEU A 36 -1.24 2.72 -18.51
C LEU A 36 -0.95 3.82 -19.54
N ARG A 37 0.25 3.82 -20.12
CA ARG A 37 0.54 4.67 -21.27
C ARG A 37 -0.22 4.16 -22.50
N PRO A 38 -0.99 5.00 -23.21
CA PRO A 38 -1.56 4.60 -24.48
C PRO A 38 -0.46 4.54 -25.54
N ALA A 39 -0.23 3.35 -26.10
CA ALA A 39 0.79 3.14 -27.13
C ALA A 39 0.53 3.94 -28.42
N ASN A 40 -0.72 4.31 -28.71
CA ASN A 40 -1.13 5.00 -29.95
C ASN A 40 -2.23 6.04 -29.69
N SER A 41 -1.85 7.19 -29.13
CA SER A 41 -2.76 8.31 -28.88
C SER A 41 -2.29 9.56 -29.61
N ASP A 42 -3.21 10.16 -30.36
CA ASP A 42 -2.99 11.44 -31.04
C ASP A 42 -2.71 12.54 -30.03
N ASN A 43 -1.95 13.54 -30.46
CA ASN A 43 -1.67 14.70 -29.63
C ASN A 43 -2.73 15.79 -29.88
N TYR A 44 -3.10 16.51 -28.82
CA TYR A 44 -3.80 17.78 -28.97
C TYR A 44 -2.79 18.94 -29.07
N THR A 45 -3.22 20.06 -29.63
CA THR A 45 -2.40 21.27 -29.76
C THR A 45 -2.47 22.11 -28.49
N SER A 46 -1.34 22.65 -28.04
CA SER A 46 -1.32 23.57 -26.89
C SER A 46 -2.16 24.83 -27.13
N GLY A 47 -2.91 25.25 -26.13
CA GLY A 47 -3.88 26.35 -26.21
C GLY A 47 -5.17 26.01 -26.96
N SER A 48 -5.37 24.76 -27.38
CA SER A 48 -6.59 24.34 -28.08
C SER A 48 -7.81 24.30 -27.15
N GLN A 49 -8.99 24.33 -27.76
CA GLN A 49 -10.24 24.08 -27.03
C GLN A 49 -10.25 22.70 -26.37
N TYR A 50 -9.68 21.68 -27.02
CA TYR A 50 -9.47 20.35 -26.44
C TYR A 50 -8.71 20.42 -25.10
N GLU A 51 -7.60 21.15 -25.01
CA GLU A 51 -6.83 21.28 -23.77
C GLU A 51 -7.65 21.92 -22.64
N THR A 52 -8.43 22.96 -22.99
CA THR A 52 -9.33 23.63 -22.04
C THR A 52 -10.44 22.69 -21.56
N ASN A 53 -11.05 21.95 -22.48
CA ASN A 53 -12.08 20.95 -22.17
C ASN A 53 -11.52 19.81 -21.31
N LEU A 54 -10.27 19.39 -21.57
CA LEU A 54 -9.60 18.34 -20.79
C LEU A 54 -9.38 18.80 -19.35
N LYS A 55 -8.96 20.04 -19.12
CA LYS A 55 -8.82 20.60 -17.77
C LYS A 55 -10.15 20.60 -17.02
N ILE A 56 -11.23 21.04 -17.67
CA ILE A 56 -12.59 21.03 -17.08
C ILE A 56 -13.03 19.60 -16.75
N LEU A 57 -12.81 18.65 -17.68
CA LEU A 57 -13.12 17.24 -17.50
C LEU A 57 -12.40 16.68 -16.26
N LEU A 58 -11.08 16.81 -16.20
CA LEU A 58 -10.25 16.24 -15.13
C LEU A 58 -10.63 16.81 -13.76
N THR A 59 -10.86 18.12 -13.65
CA THR A 59 -11.35 18.75 -12.41
C THR A 59 -12.73 18.24 -12.01
N SER A 60 -13.65 18.08 -12.97
CA SER A 60 -14.98 17.53 -12.69
C SER A 60 -14.90 16.07 -12.21
N LEU A 61 -14.02 15.26 -12.81
CA LEU A 61 -13.82 13.87 -12.43
C LEU A 61 -13.33 13.73 -10.99
N THR A 62 -12.29 14.46 -10.60
CA THR A 62 -11.70 14.32 -9.26
C THR A 62 -12.63 14.83 -8.16
N LEU A 63 -13.33 15.95 -8.39
CA LEU A 63 -14.26 16.51 -7.42
C LEU A 63 -15.51 15.65 -7.20
N ASN A 64 -16.05 15.06 -8.27
CA ASN A 64 -17.33 14.37 -8.18
C ASN A 64 -17.19 12.87 -7.90
N ALA A 65 -16.07 12.22 -8.25
CA ALA A 65 -15.90 10.80 -7.96
C ALA A 65 -16.04 10.50 -6.46
N ILE A 66 -15.43 11.30 -5.60
CA ILE A 66 -15.44 11.09 -4.13
C ILE A 66 -16.81 11.44 -3.52
N ARG A 67 -17.55 12.38 -4.13
CA ARG A 67 -18.82 12.91 -3.59
C ARG A 67 -20.04 12.09 -3.96
N ASN A 68 -19.96 11.31 -5.04
CA ASN A 68 -21.08 10.49 -5.46
C ASN A 68 -21.22 9.26 -4.56
N ILE A 69 -22.49 8.91 -4.29
CA ILE A 69 -22.85 7.57 -3.83
C ILE A 69 -22.18 6.62 -4.80
N ASP A 70 -21.35 5.71 -4.28
CA ASP A 70 -20.55 4.73 -5.02
C ASP A 70 -19.12 5.10 -5.45
N THR A 71 -18.62 6.27 -5.08
CA THR A 71 -17.22 6.65 -5.32
C THR A 71 -16.80 6.60 -6.81
N TYR A 72 -17.74 6.92 -7.71
CA TYR A 72 -17.61 6.83 -9.15
C TYR A 72 -18.24 8.04 -9.82
N TYR A 73 -17.62 8.54 -10.89
CA TYR A 73 -18.20 9.58 -11.72
C TYR A 73 -17.73 9.48 -13.16
N ASN A 74 -18.64 9.69 -14.11
CA ASN A 74 -18.34 9.86 -15.51
C ASN A 74 -18.94 11.15 -16.03
N THR A 75 -18.35 11.70 -17.08
CA THR A 75 -18.90 12.88 -17.76
C THR A 75 -18.29 13.02 -19.16
N ILE A 76 -18.90 13.92 -19.94
CA ILE A 76 -18.49 14.28 -21.29
C ILE A 76 -18.37 15.80 -21.33
N VAL A 77 -17.25 16.31 -21.85
CA VAL A 77 -17.02 17.75 -21.99
C VAL A 77 -16.67 18.07 -23.43
N GLY A 78 -17.19 19.17 -23.95
CA GLY A 78 -16.95 19.60 -25.33
C GLY A 78 -17.89 18.97 -26.37
N ARG A 79 -17.66 19.32 -27.64
CA ARG A 79 -18.45 18.91 -28.81
C ARG A 79 -17.53 18.75 -30.03
N GLY A 80 -17.95 17.95 -31.00
CA GLY A 80 -17.19 17.74 -32.24
C GLY A 80 -15.79 17.20 -31.98
N SER A 81 -14.77 17.78 -32.62
CA SER A 81 -13.36 17.39 -32.48
C SER A 81 -12.76 17.66 -31.09
N ASP A 82 -13.43 18.45 -30.26
CA ASP A 82 -12.99 18.83 -28.91
C ASP A 82 -13.79 18.11 -27.82
N GLN A 83 -14.61 17.11 -28.18
CA GLN A 83 -15.36 16.30 -27.22
C GLN A 83 -14.46 15.24 -26.56
N ILE A 84 -14.61 15.10 -25.24
CA ILE A 84 -13.81 14.19 -24.42
C ILE A 84 -14.72 13.43 -23.48
N TYR A 85 -14.57 12.11 -23.48
CA TYR A 85 -15.22 11.17 -22.58
C TYR A 85 -14.27 10.85 -21.43
N GLY A 86 -14.76 10.83 -20.19
CA GLY A 86 -13.93 10.49 -19.05
C GLY A 86 -14.69 9.90 -17.87
N TYR A 87 -13.98 9.14 -17.04
CA TYR A 87 -14.46 8.70 -15.74
C TYR A 87 -13.33 8.64 -14.72
N ALA A 88 -13.73 8.70 -13.45
CA ALA A 88 -12.90 8.40 -12.29
C ALA A 88 -13.66 7.46 -11.35
N GLN A 89 -12.93 6.57 -10.69
CA GLN A 89 -13.50 5.59 -9.78
C GLN A 89 -12.52 5.28 -8.64
N CYS A 90 -13.00 5.33 -7.41
CA CYS A 90 -12.27 4.79 -6.27
C CYS A 90 -12.40 3.26 -6.26
N MET A 91 -11.32 2.57 -5.92
CA MET A 91 -11.33 1.13 -5.76
C MET A 91 -11.89 0.75 -4.40
N SER A 92 -12.51 -0.42 -4.32
CA SER A 92 -13.30 -0.84 -3.15
C SER A 92 -12.51 -0.98 -1.85
N ALA A 93 -11.19 -1.07 -1.94
CA ALA A 93 -10.30 -1.15 -0.79
C ALA A 93 -9.87 0.24 -0.26
N ALA A 94 -10.12 1.34 -0.97
CA ALA A 94 -9.65 2.67 -0.58
C ALA A 94 -10.60 3.37 0.41
N THR A 95 -10.04 4.12 1.37
CA THR A 95 -10.85 5.12 2.10
C THR A 95 -11.13 6.34 1.20
N ALA A 96 -12.05 7.20 1.61
CA ALA A 96 -12.29 8.46 0.89
C ALA A 96 -11.02 9.34 0.83
N GLY A 97 -10.22 9.33 1.89
CA GLY A 97 -8.94 10.05 1.94
C GLY A 97 -7.91 9.48 0.97
N ASP A 98 -7.72 8.15 0.98
CA ASP A 98 -6.78 7.48 0.08
C ASP A 98 -7.18 7.68 -1.38
N CYS A 99 -8.48 7.60 -1.68
CA CYS A 99 -8.96 7.85 -3.03
C CYS A 99 -8.72 9.31 -3.46
N SER A 100 -8.91 10.29 -2.57
CA SER A 100 -8.64 11.69 -2.88
C SER A 100 -7.19 11.89 -3.28
N VAL A 101 -6.26 11.42 -2.45
CA VAL A 101 -4.82 11.50 -2.71
C VAL A 101 -4.47 10.78 -4.02
N CYS A 102 -5.07 9.61 -4.25
CA CYS A 102 -4.88 8.84 -5.47
C CYS A 102 -5.31 9.59 -6.72
N LEU A 103 -6.48 10.24 -6.70
CA LEU A 103 -7.00 11.00 -7.83
C LEU A 103 -6.12 12.21 -8.14
N ASP A 104 -5.64 12.91 -7.12
CA ASP A 104 -4.72 14.06 -7.28
C ASP A 104 -3.37 13.64 -7.85
N ASN A 105 -2.79 12.54 -7.34
CA ASN A 105 -1.57 11.96 -7.87
C ASN A 105 -1.75 11.51 -9.32
N SER A 106 -2.90 10.92 -9.64
CA SER A 106 -3.22 10.49 -11.00
C SER A 106 -3.26 11.66 -12.00
N LEU A 107 -3.73 12.85 -11.59
CA LEU A 107 -3.68 14.05 -12.43
C LEU A 107 -2.24 14.49 -12.71
N THR A 108 -1.40 14.50 -11.68
CA THR A 108 0.02 14.83 -11.80
C THR A 108 0.70 13.90 -12.79
N ASP A 109 0.44 12.60 -12.66
CA ASP A 109 0.99 11.57 -13.51
C ASP A 109 0.48 11.59 -14.94
N MET A 110 -0.80 11.88 -15.15
CA MET A 110 -1.34 12.05 -16.49
C MET A 110 -0.60 13.16 -17.24
N ASN A 111 -0.31 14.28 -16.56
CA ASN A 111 0.40 15.39 -17.16
C ASN A 111 1.87 15.04 -17.46
N GLN A 112 2.55 14.31 -16.57
CA GLN A 112 3.95 13.96 -16.74
C GLN A 112 4.18 12.81 -17.73
N LEU A 113 3.34 11.78 -17.68
CA LEU A 113 3.53 10.53 -18.41
C LEU A 113 2.79 10.50 -19.76
N CYS A 114 1.73 11.29 -19.90
CA CYS A 114 0.94 11.40 -21.12
C CYS A 114 0.83 12.86 -21.60
N PRO A 115 1.96 13.59 -21.77
CA PRO A 115 1.92 14.99 -22.14
C PRO A 115 1.25 15.17 -23.50
N LYS A 116 0.26 16.07 -23.54
CA LYS A 116 -0.51 16.44 -24.74
C LYS A 116 -1.27 15.30 -25.41
N LYS A 117 -1.46 14.15 -24.76
CA LYS A 117 -2.20 13.02 -25.34
C LYS A 117 -3.70 13.25 -25.30
N LYS A 118 -4.41 12.79 -26.33
CA LYS A 118 -5.88 12.79 -26.36
C LYS A 118 -6.51 11.62 -25.58
N ARG A 119 -5.69 10.71 -25.09
CA ARG A 119 -6.11 9.53 -24.33
C ARG A 119 -5.09 9.30 -23.22
N ALA A 120 -5.56 8.97 -22.03
CA ALA A 120 -4.71 8.48 -20.95
C ALA A 120 -5.53 7.63 -19.99
N THR A 121 -4.85 6.71 -19.30
CA THR A 121 -5.40 5.96 -18.17
C THR A 121 -4.34 5.88 -17.09
N VAL A 122 -4.68 6.28 -15.88
CA VAL A 122 -3.82 6.08 -14.72
C VAL A 122 -4.59 5.25 -13.72
N ARG A 123 -3.97 4.15 -13.29
CA ARG A 123 -4.54 3.21 -12.33
C ARG A 123 -3.58 3.08 -11.15
N TYR A 124 -4.15 3.18 -9.98
CA TYR A 124 -3.51 2.87 -8.72
C TYR A 124 -4.28 1.75 -8.03
N TYR A 125 -3.75 1.29 -6.90
CA TYR A 125 -4.50 0.42 -6.01
C TYR A 125 -5.80 1.08 -5.55
N SER A 126 -5.76 2.38 -5.24
CA SER A 126 -6.87 3.10 -4.62
C SER A 126 -7.85 3.78 -5.59
N CYS A 127 -7.47 4.00 -6.86
CA CYS A 127 -8.35 4.64 -7.85
C CYS A 127 -7.94 4.36 -9.29
N ILE A 128 -8.83 4.69 -10.23
CA ILE A 128 -8.55 4.77 -11.66
C ILE A 128 -9.16 6.04 -12.23
N ILE A 129 -8.45 6.67 -13.16
CA ILE A 129 -8.97 7.76 -13.98
C ILE A 129 -8.59 7.51 -15.44
N ARG A 130 -9.53 7.76 -16.35
CA ARG A 130 -9.33 7.59 -17.79
C ARG A 130 -10.10 8.63 -18.56
N TYR A 131 -9.47 9.14 -19.61
CA TYR A 131 -10.11 9.98 -20.62
C TYR A 131 -9.75 9.55 -22.04
N SER A 132 -10.61 9.87 -22.99
CA SER A 132 -10.38 9.70 -24.41
C SER A 132 -11.27 10.64 -25.22
N ASP A 133 -10.77 11.05 -26.38
CA ASP A 133 -11.53 11.62 -27.50
C ASP A 133 -12.44 10.61 -28.24
N GLN A 134 -12.42 9.32 -27.85
CA GLN A 134 -13.30 8.29 -28.39
C GLN A 134 -14.23 7.77 -27.30
N ASN A 135 -15.48 7.48 -27.66
CA ASN A 135 -16.42 6.89 -26.73
C ASN A 135 -16.01 5.44 -26.38
N PHE A 136 -15.71 5.20 -25.11
CA PHE A 136 -15.40 3.88 -24.55
C PHE A 136 -16.47 3.37 -23.56
N PHE A 137 -17.54 4.14 -23.31
CA PHE A 137 -18.65 3.74 -22.44
C PHE A 137 -19.50 2.65 -23.10
N SER A 138 -19.04 1.40 -23.02
CA SER A 138 -19.70 0.14 -23.46
C SER A 138 -18.67 -0.91 -23.86
N LYS A 139 -17.40 -0.52 -24.06
CA LYS A 139 -16.35 -1.41 -24.54
C LYS A 139 -15.49 -1.89 -23.37
N SER A 140 -15.46 -3.20 -23.14
CA SER A 140 -14.43 -3.82 -22.30
C SER A 140 -13.07 -3.67 -22.97
N VAL A 141 -12.03 -3.52 -22.16
CA VAL A 141 -10.64 -3.64 -22.63
C VAL A 141 -10.03 -4.80 -21.86
N ASP A 142 -9.68 -5.83 -22.61
CA ASP A 142 -9.27 -7.15 -22.14
C ASP A 142 -7.75 -7.32 -21.99
N THR A 143 -6.97 -6.28 -22.30
CA THR A 143 -5.52 -6.33 -22.16
C THR A 143 -5.11 -6.31 -20.69
N ILE A 144 -4.46 -7.38 -20.23
CA ILE A 144 -3.87 -7.46 -18.89
C ILE A 144 -2.71 -6.48 -18.78
N VAL A 145 -2.69 -5.75 -17.67
CA VAL A 145 -1.79 -4.62 -17.46
C VAL A 145 -0.66 -4.98 -16.52
N VAL A 146 -0.99 -5.66 -15.41
CA VAL A 146 -0.01 -6.14 -14.44
C VAL A 146 -0.63 -7.24 -13.59
N ASN A 147 0.26 -8.12 -13.13
CA ASN A 147 -0.01 -9.09 -12.09
C ASN A 147 0.97 -8.84 -10.94
N PHE A 148 0.47 -8.56 -9.74
CA PHE A 148 1.28 -8.61 -8.52
C PHE A 148 1.04 -9.95 -7.87
N VAL A 149 2.09 -10.74 -7.68
CA VAL A 149 1.97 -12.14 -7.32
C VAL A 149 2.77 -12.40 -6.06
N ASN A 150 2.13 -13.03 -5.08
CA ASN A 150 2.80 -13.48 -3.88
C ASN A 150 3.83 -14.55 -4.27
N THR A 151 5.05 -14.45 -3.75
CA THR A 151 6.12 -15.40 -4.08
C THR A 151 5.88 -16.78 -3.46
N ALA A 152 5.16 -16.85 -2.34
CA ALA A 152 4.87 -18.10 -1.64
C ALA A 152 3.79 -18.94 -2.37
N ASN A 153 3.96 -20.26 -2.27
CA ASN A 153 3.03 -21.24 -2.81
C ASN A 153 2.09 -21.75 -1.71
N ALA A 154 0.93 -22.20 -2.14
CA ALA A 154 -0.03 -22.89 -1.29
C ALA A 154 0.52 -24.26 -0.89
N THR A 155 0.28 -24.67 0.37
CA THR A 155 0.71 -25.97 0.90
C THR A 155 0.03 -27.16 0.20
N GLU A 156 -1.22 -26.99 -0.24
CA GLU A 156 -2.00 -27.96 -1.02
C GLU A 156 -2.46 -27.34 -2.34
N PRO A 157 -1.60 -27.28 -3.37
CA PRO A 157 -1.87 -26.57 -4.62
C PRO A 157 -3.18 -26.95 -5.32
N ALA A 158 -3.47 -28.25 -5.40
CA ALA A 158 -4.67 -28.74 -6.09
C ALA A 158 -5.97 -28.35 -5.37
N LEU A 159 -5.98 -28.38 -4.03
CA LEU A 159 -7.11 -27.92 -3.23
C LEU A 159 -7.26 -26.40 -3.33
N PHE A 160 -6.15 -25.67 -3.22
CA PHE A 160 -6.13 -24.21 -3.30
C PHE A 160 -6.69 -23.71 -4.63
N ASN A 161 -6.17 -24.22 -5.75
CA ASN A 161 -6.59 -23.80 -7.09
C ASN A 161 -8.09 -24.08 -7.34
N ARG A 162 -8.61 -25.20 -6.80
CA ARG A 162 -10.03 -25.54 -6.88
C ARG A 162 -10.89 -24.55 -6.09
N GLN A 163 -10.50 -24.26 -4.84
CA GLN A 163 -11.21 -23.30 -3.98
C GLN A 163 -11.14 -21.89 -4.57
N LEU A 164 -9.98 -21.47 -5.07
CA LEU A 164 -9.79 -20.18 -5.74
C LEU A 164 -10.67 -20.03 -6.97
N SER A 165 -10.70 -21.04 -7.84
CA SER A 165 -11.53 -21.03 -9.05
C SER A 165 -13.02 -20.90 -8.70
N SER A 166 -13.47 -21.65 -7.69
CA SER A 166 -14.86 -21.57 -7.21
C SER A 166 -15.19 -20.21 -6.61
N LEU A 167 -14.30 -19.67 -5.76
CA LEU A 167 -14.47 -18.35 -5.14
C LEU A 167 -14.55 -17.26 -6.22
N MET A 168 -13.57 -17.19 -7.12
CA MET A 168 -13.51 -16.15 -8.15
C MET A 168 -14.69 -16.22 -9.12
N LYS A 169 -15.17 -17.43 -9.46
CA LYS A 169 -16.37 -17.61 -10.27
C LYS A 169 -17.62 -17.06 -9.56
N ASN A 170 -17.81 -17.37 -8.28
CA ASN A 170 -18.96 -16.87 -7.51
C ASN A 170 -18.90 -15.34 -7.37
N LEU A 171 -17.74 -14.77 -7.01
CA LEU A 171 -17.57 -13.32 -6.94
C LEU A 171 -17.80 -12.64 -8.29
N SER A 172 -17.45 -13.32 -9.38
CA SER A 172 -17.84 -12.89 -10.71
C SER A 172 -19.37 -12.86 -10.83
N GLU A 173 -20.08 -13.97 -10.65
CA GLU A 173 -21.55 -13.97 -10.81
C GLU A 173 -22.30 -13.00 -9.86
N GLU A 174 -21.80 -12.79 -8.65
CA GLU A 174 -22.36 -11.83 -7.68
C GLU A 174 -22.11 -10.37 -8.10
N GLY A 175 -20.87 -10.02 -8.45
CA GLY A 175 -20.52 -8.65 -8.80
C GLY A 175 -21.22 -8.17 -10.08
N ALA A 176 -21.54 -9.09 -11.00
CA ALA A 176 -22.32 -8.80 -12.21
C ALA A 176 -23.74 -8.32 -11.89
N ARG A 177 -24.33 -8.87 -10.82
CA ARG A 177 -25.69 -8.59 -10.36
C ARG A 177 -25.72 -7.35 -9.46
N ASN A 178 -24.63 -7.06 -8.78
CA ASN A 178 -24.54 -5.92 -7.88
C ASN A 178 -24.44 -4.59 -8.68
N ALA A 179 -25.27 -3.60 -8.33
CA ALA A 179 -25.18 -2.26 -8.90
C ALA A 179 -23.79 -1.65 -8.68
N SER A 180 -23.11 -2.07 -7.60
CA SER A 180 -21.75 -1.63 -7.29
C SER A 180 -20.65 -2.16 -8.21
N ARG A 181 -20.96 -3.17 -9.02
CA ARG A 181 -20.02 -3.88 -9.90
C ARG A 181 -18.81 -4.42 -9.14
N LEU A 182 -19.06 -4.85 -7.92
CA LEU A 182 -18.10 -5.26 -6.92
C LEU A 182 -18.69 -6.43 -6.12
N ALA A 183 -17.85 -7.42 -5.83
CA ALA A 183 -18.17 -8.49 -4.88
C ALA A 183 -16.94 -8.83 -4.05
N TRP A 184 -17.18 -9.08 -2.76
CA TRP A 184 -16.20 -9.53 -1.79
C TRP A 184 -16.64 -10.88 -1.25
N GLY A 185 -15.69 -11.75 -0.93
CA GLY A 185 -16.04 -13.01 -0.27
C GLY A 185 -14.83 -13.80 0.16
N ARG A 186 -15.12 -14.95 0.77
CA ARG A 186 -14.11 -15.87 1.26
C ARG A 186 -14.60 -17.30 1.18
N THR A 187 -13.66 -18.23 1.14
CA THR A 187 -13.90 -19.67 1.28
C THR A 187 -12.85 -20.28 2.20
N SER A 188 -13.20 -21.35 2.90
CA SER A 188 -12.24 -22.08 3.74
C SER A 188 -11.25 -22.86 2.86
N TYR A 189 -9.96 -22.77 3.20
CA TYR A 189 -8.90 -23.47 2.46
C TYR A 189 -8.20 -24.52 3.33
N THR A 190 -7.72 -24.18 4.53
CA THR A 190 -7.09 -25.14 5.46
C THR A 190 -7.65 -25.01 6.88
N ASP A 191 -7.81 -26.15 7.57
CA ASP A 191 -8.36 -26.17 8.93
C ASP A 191 -7.33 -25.84 10.02
N PHE A 192 -6.02 -26.07 9.80
CA PHE A 192 -4.95 -25.70 10.74
C PHE A 192 -3.59 -25.42 10.08
N PRO A 193 -2.99 -24.23 10.27
CA PRO A 193 -3.63 -23.03 10.84
C PRO A 193 -4.82 -22.63 9.94
N ARG A 194 -5.96 -22.24 10.54
CA ARG A 194 -7.14 -21.83 9.76
C ARG A 194 -6.74 -20.72 8.81
N ALA A 195 -6.74 -21.00 7.52
CA ALA A 195 -6.53 -20.02 6.48
C ALA A 195 -7.80 -19.98 5.64
N ASP A 196 -8.51 -18.86 5.72
CA ASP A 196 -9.54 -18.50 4.77
C ASP A 196 -8.84 -17.92 3.53
N LEU A 197 -9.34 -18.27 2.35
CA LEU A 197 -8.99 -17.62 1.11
C LEU A 197 -9.98 -16.48 0.87
N TYR A 198 -9.47 -15.26 0.80
CA TYR A 198 -10.25 -14.05 0.57
C TYR A 198 -10.14 -13.62 -0.89
N GLY A 199 -11.20 -13.00 -1.40
CA GLY A 199 -11.29 -12.57 -2.78
C GLY A 199 -12.12 -11.31 -2.98
N VAL A 200 -11.76 -10.56 -4.01
CA VAL A 200 -12.56 -9.46 -4.54
C VAL A 200 -12.54 -9.47 -6.06
N ALA A 201 -13.70 -9.20 -6.67
CA ALA A 201 -13.83 -8.93 -8.09
C ALA A 201 -14.48 -7.55 -8.27
N GLN A 202 -13.83 -6.67 -9.04
CA GLN A 202 -14.32 -5.31 -9.27
C GLN A 202 -14.19 -4.93 -10.75
N CYS A 203 -15.22 -4.28 -11.29
CA CYS A 203 -15.17 -3.68 -12.62
C CYS A 203 -15.44 -2.17 -12.60
N THR A 204 -15.12 -1.55 -13.73
CA THR A 204 -15.49 -0.17 -13.98
C THR A 204 -16.99 -0.05 -14.21
N ARG A 205 -17.64 0.90 -13.54
CA ARG A 205 -19.12 0.97 -13.49
C ARG A 205 -19.83 1.32 -14.79
N TYR A 206 -19.14 1.91 -15.77
CA TYR A 206 -19.73 2.19 -17.08
C TYR A 206 -19.96 0.94 -17.95
N LEU A 207 -19.44 -0.22 -17.54
CA LEU A 207 -19.63 -1.43 -18.33
C LEU A 207 -21.06 -1.97 -18.19
N PRO A 208 -21.67 -2.42 -19.32
CA PRO A 208 -22.90 -3.20 -19.26
C PRO A 208 -22.64 -4.58 -18.62
N PRO A 209 -23.68 -5.25 -18.08
CA PRO A 209 -23.53 -6.52 -17.34
C PRO A 209 -22.84 -7.66 -18.12
N ASN A 210 -23.02 -7.72 -19.45
CA ASN A 210 -22.36 -8.72 -20.30
C ASN A 210 -20.85 -8.49 -20.38
N ALA A 211 -20.42 -7.28 -20.71
CA ALA A 211 -19.00 -6.91 -20.79
C ALA A 211 -18.27 -7.06 -19.44
N TRP A 212 -19.01 -6.97 -18.34
CA TRP A 212 -18.52 -7.22 -17.00
C TRP A 212 -18.11 -8.69 -16.81
N SER A 213 -18.98 -9.62 -17.21
CA SER A 213 -18.77 -11.06 -17.03
C SER A 213 -17.62 -11.56 -17.89
N ASP A 214 -17.53 -11.04 -19.12
CA ASP A 214 -16.45 -11.37 -20.04
C ASP A 214 -15.09 -10.95 -19.50
N CYS A 215 -14.96 -9.72 -18.99
CA CYS A 215 -13.69 -9.21 -18.44
C CYS A 215 -13.20 -10.07 -17.27
N LEU A 216 -14.08 -10.39 -16.33
CA LEU A 216 -13.69 -11.18 -15.16
C LEU A 216 -13.46 -12.64 -15.49
N SER A 217 -14.27 -13.25 -16.37
CA SER A 217 -14.01 -14.61 -16.85
C SER A 217 -12.63 -14.73 -17.49
N GLN A 218 -12.25 -13.76 -18.33
CA GLN A 218 -10.91 -13.72 -18.92
C GLN A 218 -9.82 -13.57 -17.85
N THR A 219 -10.03 -12.65 -16.90
CA THR A 219 -9.08 -12.41 -15.81
C THR A 219 -8.88 -13.67 -14.95
N VAL A 220 -9.96 -14.38 -14.61
CA VAL A 220 -9.91 -15.63 -13.85
C VAL A 220 -9.23 -16.74 -14.64
N SER A 221 -9.48 -16.82 -15.96
CA SER A 221 -8.82 -17.79 -16.83
C SER A 221 -7.30 -17.57 -16.97
N HIS A 222 -6.80 -16.38 -16.61
CA HIS A 222 -5.38 -16.07 -16.64
C HIS A 222 -4.63 -16.56 -15.38
N ILE A 223 -5.33 -16.83 -14.27
CA ILE A 223 -4.73 -17.26 -13.00
C ILE A 223 -3.78 -18.46 -13.17
N PRO A 224 -4.16 -19.55 -13.87
CA PRO A 224 -3.27 -20.70 -14.05
C PRO A 224 -1.98 -20.40 -14.83
N THR A 225 -1.94 -19.28 -15.57
CA THR A 225 -0.76 -18.88 -16.33
C THR A 225 0.16 -17.96 -15.53
N CYS A 226 -0.40 -16.97 -14.82
CA CYS A 226 0.41 -15.98 -14.09
C CYS A 226 0.77 -16.39 -12.66
N CYS A 227 -0.11 -17.15 -12.02
CA CYS A 227 -0.27 -17.12 -10.58
C CYS A 227 -0.63 -18.51 -10.02
N ASP A 228 -0.33 -19.57 -10.77
CA ASP A 228 -0.66 -20.94 -10.39
C ASP A 228 -0.08 -21.28 -9.02
N SER A 229 -0.92 -21.86 -8.17
CA SER A 229 -0.54 -22.32 -6.83
C SER A 229 -0.06 -21.21 -5.89
N LYS A 230 -0.16 -19.93 -6.25
CA LYS A 230 0.29 -18.80 -5.41
C LYS A 230 -0.76 -18.45 -4.38
N ILE A 231 -0.34 -18.15 -3.14
CA ILE A 231 -1.26 -17.82 -2.04
C ILE A 231 -1.91 -16.43 -2.12
N GLY A 232 -1.53 -15.64 -3.11
CA GLY A 232 -2.12 -14.34 -3.35
C GLY A 232 -1.70 -13.75 -4.68
N ALA A 233 -2.62 -13.04 -5.32
CA ALA A 233 -2.30 -12.22 -6.49
C ALA A 233 -3.30 -11.08 -6.68
N GLN A 234 -2.87 -10.07 -7.42
CA GLN A 234 -3.67 -8.93 -7.87
C GLN A 234 -3.50 -8.81 -9.37
N ILE A 235 -4.58 -8.91 -10.12
CA ILE A 235 -4.58 -8.85 -11.59
C ILE A 235 -5.40 -7.66 -12.02
N TYR A 236 -4.78 -6.75 -12.78
CA TYR A 236 -5.41 -5.52 -13.22
C TYR A 236 -5.56 -5.48 -14.73
N LEU A 237 -6.80 -5.25 -15.16
CA LEU A 237 -7.17 -4.83 -16.52
C LEU A 237 -7.67 -3.37 -16.46
N PRO A 238 -7.74 -2.65 -17.59
CA PRO A 238 -8.28 -1.30 -17.60
C PRO A 238 -9.75 -1.24 -17.16
N THR A 239 -10.50 -2.33 -17.37
CA THR A 239 -11.95 -2.38 -17.09
C THR A 239 -12.36 -3.28 -15.94
N CYS A 240 -11.49 -4.17 -15.47
CA CYS A 240 -11.76 -5.02 -14.31
C CYS A 240 -10.48 -5.38 -13.55
N SER A 241 -10.66 -5.90 -12.35
CA SER A 241 -9.57 -6.39 -11.52
C SER A 241 -10.05 -7.47 -10.57
N ILE A 242 -9.17 -8.41 -10.29
CA ILE A 242 -9.36 -9.38 -9.20
C ILE A 242 -8.19 -9.29 -8.25
N ARG A 243 -8.48 -9.57 -6.97
CA ARG A 243 -7.45 -9.80 -5.96
C ARG A 243 -7.86 -10.98 -5.09
N TYR A 244 -6.89 -11.81 -4.74
CA TYR A 244 -7.06 -12.86 -3.75
C TYR A 244 -5.84 -12.96 -2.85
N GLU A 245 -6.07 -13.34 -1.60
CA GLU A 245 -5.03 -13.50 -0.56
C GLU A 245 -5.52 -14.48 0.50
N ILE A 246 -4.61 -15.17 1.18
CA ILE A 246 -4.92 -15.95 2.40
C ILE A 246 -5.03 -15.11 3.68
N ARG A 247 -4.75 -13.81 3.59
CA ARG A 247 -4.90 -12.85 4.70
C ARG A 247 -6.11 -11.97 4.45
N PRO A 248 -6.89 -11.61 5.49
CA PRO A 248 -8.03 -10.72 5.33
C PRO A 248 -7.59 -9.36 4.79
N PHE A 249 -8.31 -8.83 3.79
CA PHE A 249 -8.08 -7.51 3.21
C PHE A 249 -9.37 -6.77 2.84
N ASP A 250 -10.53 -7.30 3.26
CA ASP A 250 -11.82 -6.69 2.99
C ASP A 250 -12.10 -5.51 3.93
N PRO A 251 -13.01 -4.59 3.55
CA PRO A 251 -13.35 -3.44 4.39
C PRO A 251 -13.89 -3.84 5.77
N ALA A 252 -14.56 -5.00 5.89
CA ALA A 252 -15.08 -5.51 7.15
C ALA A 252 -13.96 -5.89 8.13
N SER A 253 -12.81 -6.37 7.64
CA SER A 253 -11.62 -6.62 8.46
C SER A 253 -11.01 -5.36 9.09
N ARG A 254 -11.37 -4.16 8.63
CA ARG A 254 -10.92 -2.89 9.20
C ARG A 254 -11.84 -2.36 10.31
N LEU A 255 -13.01 -2.97 10.50
CA LEU A 255 -13.87 -2.62 11.62
C LEU A 255 -13.27 -3.21 12.90
N PRO A 256 -13.18 -2.42 13.99
CA PRO A 256 -12.81 -2.98 15.28
C PRO A 256 -13.78 -4.12 15.62
N PRO A 257 -13.31 -5.21 16.26
CA PRO A 257 -14.19 -6.30 16.64
C PRO A 257 -15.36 -5.75 17.45
N PRO A 258 -16.60 -6.25 17.23
CA PRO A 258 -17.75 -5.78 17.97
C PRO A 258 -17.48 -5.92 19.47
N VAL A 259 -17.65 -4.82 20.20
CA VAL A 259 -17.49 -4.81 21.66
C VAL A 259 -18.43 -5.88 22.22
N PRO A 260 -17.94 -6.84 23.03
CA PRO A 260 -18.80 -7.86 23.60
C PRO A 260 -19.94 -7.19 24.39
N PRO A 261 -21.16 -7.75 24.35
CA PRO A 261 -22.31 -7.16 25.02
C PRO A 261 -22.00 -6.96 26.50
N ALA A 262 -22.29 -5.76 27.01
CA ALA A 262 -22.13 -5.45 28.42
C ALA A 262 -22.96 -6.43 29.27
N PRO A 263 -22.43 -6.89 30.43
CA PRO A 263 -23.17 -7.78 31.32
C PRO A 263 -24.53 -7.18 31.69
N PRO A 264 -25.61 -7.98 31.67
CA PRO A 264 -26.93 -7.50 32.05
C PRO A 264 -26.97 -7.32 33.57
N GLY A 265 -26.86 -6.07 34.05
CA GLY A 265 -27.07 -5.80 35.46
C GLY A 265 -26.51 -4.49 35.95
N SER A 266 -27.24 -3.39 35.71
CA SER A 266 -27.41 -2.31 36.69
C SER A 266 -28.59 -1.45 36.23
N ALA A 267 -29.71 -1.62 36.91
CA ALA A 267 -30.91 -0.83 36.70
C ALA A 267 -30.61 0.65 37.00
N ALA A 268 -30.76 1.52 36.02
CA ALA A 268 -30.93 2.95 36.24
C ALA A 268 -32.44 3.24 36.35
N SER A 269 -32.86 3.72 37.52
CA SER A 269 -34.24 4.17 37.79
C SER A 269 -34.60 5.44 36.98
N PRO A 270 -35.90 5.74 36.76
CA PRO A 270 -36.33 6.70 35.74
C PRO A 270 -36.42 8.16 36.23
N SER A 271 -35.89 9.05 35.38
CA SER A 271 -36.42 10.36 34.92
C SER A 271 -37.13 11.34 35.86
N SER A 272 -36.66 12.59 35.81
CA SER A 272 -37.47 13.82 35.99
C SER A 272 -37.24 14.81 34.83
N PRO A 273 -38.22 15.68 34.49
CA PRO A 273 -38.36 16.31 33.17
C PRO A 273 -37.64 17.67 33.02
N PRO A 274 -37.42 18.17 31.79
CA PRO A 274 -36.74 19.45 31.56
C PRO A 274 -37.72 20.63 31.66
N SER A 275 -37.30 21.68 32.36
CA SER A 275 -37.96 22.99 32.33
C SER A 275 -37.28 23.91 31.32
N SER A 276 -38.11 24.52 30.47
CA SER A 276 -37.76 25.53 29.48
C SER A 276 -37.29 26.83 30.14
N GLY A 277 -36.21 27.41 29.62
CA GLY A 277 -35.75 28.76 29.93
C GLY A 277 -35.14 29.40 28.69
N SER A 278 -35.83 30.41 28.16
CA SER A 278 -35.44 31.22 27.00
C SER A 278 -34.62 32.44 27.42
N ASN A 279 -33.84 32.95 26.46
CA ASN A 279 -33.40 34.33 26.22
C ASN A 279 -31.93 34.71 26.44
N GLY A 280 -31.37 35.21 25.32
CA GLY A 280 -30.45 36.37 25.25
C GLY A 280 -28.98 36.02 25.40
N GLY A 281 -28.05 36.50 24.58
CA GLY A 281 -28.07 37.56 23.59
C GLY A 281 -26.73 38.30 23.67
N GLY A 282 -26.04 38.44 22.53
CA GLY A 282 -24.83 39.28 22.35
C GLY A 282 -23.59 38.79 23.09
N SER A 283 -22.36 39.15 22.76
CA SER A 283 -21.72 39.68 21.56
C SER A 283 -20.23 39.77 21.92
N ASN A 284 -19.37 39.49 20.94
CA ASN A 284 -17.96 39.90 20.83
C ASN A 284 -16.96 39.33 21.88
N GLU A 285 -15.88 38.70 21.41
CA GLU A 285 -14.54 39.28 21.42
C GLU A 285 -13.50 38.26 20.92
N ARG A 286 -12.60 38.73 20.03
CA ARG A 286 -11.46 37.96 19.51
C ARG A 286 -10.47 37.67 20.64
N ARG A 287 -9.94 36.44 20.70
CA ARG A 287 -8.62 36.20 21.32
C ARG A 287 -7.71 35.41 20.39
N THR A 288 -6.85 36.16 19.73
CA THR A 288 -5.58 35.74 19.14
C THR A 288 -4.80 34.87 20.14
N VAL A 289 -4.38 33.67 19.73
CA VAL A 289 -3.24 32.97 20.35
C VAL A 289 -2.25 32.65 19.23
N ILE A 290 -1.28 33.54 19.08
CA ILE A 290 -0.06 33.36 18.31
C ILE A 290 0.98 32.73 19.24
N VAL A 291 1.57 31.62 18.80
CA VAL A 291 2.94 31.13 19.04
C VAL A 291 3.49 31.28 20.47
N ALA A 292 3.42 30.18 21.23
CA ALA A 292 4.26 29.97 22.42
C ALA A 292 4.64 28.47 22.63
N ILE A 293 4.73 27.66 21.58
CA ILE A 293 5.15 26.24 21.66
C ILE A 293 6.53 26.00 21.02
N SER A 294 7.03 26.91 20.18
CA SER A 294 8.35 26.78 19.54
C SER A 294 9.53 27.19 20.45
N VAL A 295 9.33 28.10 21.40
CA VAL A 295 10.45 28.60 22.22
C VAL A 295 10.80 27.63 23.37
N VAL A 296 9.80 26.98 23.97
CA VAL A 296 10.01 25.99 25.06
C VAL A 296 10.65 24.71 24.52
N SER A 297 10.33 24.32 23.28
CA SER A 297 10.91 23.13 22.62
C SER A 297 12.35 23.38 22.16
N VAL A 298 12.69 24.58 21.65
CA VAL A 298 14.07 24.89 21.25
C VAL A 298 15.00 25.07 22.46
N ALA A 299 14.53 25.70 23.54
CA ALA A 299 15.32 25.87 24.76
C ALA A 299 15.63 24.53 25.46
N SER A 300 14.66 23.59 25.45
CA SER A 300 14.86 22.25 26.02
C SER A 300 15.83 21.40 25.18
N VAL A 301 15.74 21.44 23.85
CA VAL A 301 16.68 20.74 22.96
C VAL A 301 18.10 21.31 23.07
N ALA A 302 18.24 22.64 23.17
CA ALA A 302 19.54 23.29 23.37
C ALA A 302 20.15 22.92 24.74
N GLY A 303 19.34 22.91 25.81
CA GLY A 303 19.78 22.49 27.14
C GLY A 303 20.27 21.03 27.17
N ILE A 304 19.52 20.12 26.54
CA ILE A 304 19.89 18.70 26.43
C ILE A 304 21.18 18.52 25.62
N SER A 305 21.35 19.29 24.54
CA SER A 305 22.56 19.25 23.70
C SER A 305 23.80 19.74 24.46
N ILE A 306 23.67 20.80 25.26
CA ILE A 306 24.76 21.33 26.10
C ILE A 306 25.14 20.32 27.18
N ILE A 307 24.16 19.70 27.84
CA ILE A 307 24.41 18.66 28.86
C ILE A 307 25.11 17.45 28.25
N LEU A 308 24.68 16.98 27.07
CA LEU A 308 25.34 15.89 26.35
C LEU A 308 26.79 16.23 25.98
N CYS A 309 27.06 17.44 25.48
CA CYS A 309 28.42 17.91 25.19
C CYS A 309 29.31 17.96 26.45
N ILE A 310 28.78 18.40 27.60
CA ILE A 310 29.52 18.40 28.87
C ILE A 310 29.77 16.98 29.38
N CYS A 311 28.80 16.06 29.26
CA CYS A 311 28.96 14.66 29.64
C CYS A 311 29.99 13.93 28.77
N LEU A 312 29.98 14.15 27.45
CA LEU A 312 30.91 13.52 26.51
C LEU A 312 32.32 14.08 26.64
N SER A 313 32.48 15.38 26.87
CA SER A 313 33.79 15.99 27.11
C SER A 313 34.41 15.53 28.45
N ARG A 314 33.58 15.32 29.49
CA ARG A 314 34.02 14.72 30.77
C ARG A 314 34.40 13.24 30.61
N ARG A 315 33.67 12.46 29.80
CA ARG A 315 34.03 11.08 29.46
C ARG A 315 35.33 11.00 28.66
N LYS A 316 35.59 11.94 27.74
CA LYS A 316 36.84 11.99 26.96
C LYS A 316 38.04 12.33 27.84
N LYS A 317 37.87 13.21 28.84
CA LYS A 317 38.90 13.50 29.86
C LYS A 317 39.19 12.29 30.76
N GLN A 318 38.20 11.43 31.02
CA GLN A 318 38.37 10.19 31.78
C GLN A 318 39.04 9.08 30.94
N TRP A 319 38.80 9.04 29.62
CA TRP A 319 39.36 8.02 28.74
C TRP A 319 40.84 8.26 28.37
N ASN A 320 41.30 9.52 28.37
CA ASN A 320 42.71 9.86 28.16
C ASN A 320 43.64 9.51 29.34
N ASN A 321 43.11 9.04 30.47
CA ASN A 321 43.87 8.73 31.69
C ASN A 321 43.95 7.22 32.01
N ILE A 322 43.75 6.33 31.03
CA ILE A 322 43.84 4.86 31.23
C ILE A 322 45.09 4.33 30.51
N PRO A 323 46.05 3.68 31.22
CA PRO A 323 47.22 3.07 30.57
C PRO A 323 46.78 1.87 29.71
N VAL A 324 47.34 1.78 28.51
CA VAL A 324 47.11 0.68 27.57
C VAL A 324 48.01 -0.50 27.96
N ASP A 325 47.40 -1.63 28.31
CA ASP A 325 48.07 -2.93 28.22
C ASP A 325 47.07 -4.01 27.77
N GLY A 326 47.61 -4.91 26.95
CA GLY A 326 47.22 -6.32 26.78
C GLY A 326 45.77 -6.66 26.43
N ASP A 327 45.58 -6.99 25.16
CA ASP A 327 44.72 -8.07 24.63
C ASP A 327 43.20 -8.02 24.90
N LYS A 328 42.41 -8.02 23.82
CA LYS A 328 40.94 -8.05 23.88
C LYS A 328 40.33 -8.88 22.76
N ASP A 329 39.87 -10.06 23.16
CA ASP A 329 38.75 -10.76 22.55
C ASP A 329 37.41 -10.19 23.07
N GLU A 330 36.39 -10.32 22.21
CA GLU A 330 34.94 -10.42 22.43
C GLU A 330 34.05 -9.22 22.86
N MET A 331 33.02 -8.98 22.03
CA MET A 331 31.68 -8.56 22.49
C MET A 331 30.55 -9.07 21.55
N ARG A 332 29.75 -10.01 22.07
CA ARG A 332 28.29 -10.32 21.87
C ARG A 332 27.63 -10.08 20.50
N ASN A 333 26.95 -11.09 19.94
CA ASN A 333 25.48 -11.21 19.96
C ASN A 333 24.96 -12.54 19.35
N SER A 334 23.76 -12.95 19.77
CA SER A 334 23.11 -14.25 19.57
C SER A 334 22.56 -14.52 18.15
N GLU A 335 22.63 -15.79 17.75
CA GLU A 335 21.88 -16.51 16.70
C GLU A 335 21.89 -15.94 15.27
N SER A 336 23.01 -16.17 14.59
CA SER A 336 23.05 -16.50 13.17
C SER A 336 24.03 -17.67 12.99
N LEU A 337 23.72 -18.63 12.12
CA LEU A 337 24.61 -19.74 11.76
C LEU A 337 25.81 -19.23 10.94
N LEU A 338 26.61 -18.36 11.56
CA LEU A 338 27.86 -17.85 11.01
C LEU A 338 28.98 -18.57 11.74
N PHE A 339 29.73 -19.39 11.00
CA PHE A 339 30.94 -20.00 11.51
C PHE A 339 31.94 -18.90 11.88
N ASP A 340 32.55 -19.03 13.05
CA ASP A 340 33.56 -18.09 13.51
C ASP A 340 34.73 -18.02 12.52
N ILE A 341 35.25 -16.81 12.31
CA ILE A 341 36.30 -16.56 11.32
C ILE A 341 37.62 -17.25 11.71
N LYS A 342 37.88 -17.46 13.01
CA LYS A 342 39.05 -18.25 13.46
C LYS A 342 38.86 -19.73 13.11
N THR A 343 37.63 -20.23 13.22
CA THR A 343 37.27 -21.60 12.79
C THR A 343 37.42 -21.78 11.28
N LEU A 344 36.93 -20.83 10.48
CA LEU A 344 37.11 -20.84 9.02
C LEU A 344 38.59 -20.73 8.63
N ARG A 345 39.37 -19.91 9.34
CA ARG A 345 40.81 -19.76 9.14
C ARG A 345 41.57 -21.05 9.46
N ALA A 346 41.21 -21.75 10.53
CA ALA A 346 41.81 -23.04 10.86
C ALA A 346 41.42 -24.12 9.83
N ALA A 347 40.15 -24.18 9.42
CA ALA A 347 39.66 -25.18 8.48
C ALA A 347 40.21 -25.01 7.05
N THR A 348 40.53 -23.78 6.65
CA THR A 348 41.05 -23.45 5.32
C THR A 348 42.57 -23.28 5.27
N ASP A 349 43.27 -23.58 6.38
CA ASP A 349 44.69 -23.28 6.56
C ASP A 349 45.03 -21.84 6.12
N ASN A 350 44.42 -20.89 6.82
CA ASN A 350 44.50 -19.46 6.56
C ASN A 350 44.09 -19.06 5.13
N PHE A 351 43.03 -19.69 4.61
CA PHE A 351 42.52 -19.50 3.25
C PHE A 351 43.55 -19.81 2.16
N SER A 352 44.38 -20.82 2.39
CA SER A 352 45.29 -21.35 1.37
C SER A 352 44.53 -21.80 0.12
N ASP A 353 45.14 -21.64 -1.05
CA ASP A 353 44.49 -22.01 -2.32
C ASP A 353 44.15 -23.52 -2.41
N ALA A 354 44.81 -24.36 -1.62
CA ALA A 354 44.60 -25.80 -1.56
C ALA A 354 43.33 -26.22 -0.79
N ASN A 355 42.82 -25.37 0.12
CA ASN A 355 41.74 -25.72 1.05
C ASN A 355 40.51 -24.80 0.90
N LYS A 356 40.06 -24.59 -0.35
CA LYS A 356 38.87 -23.80 -0.66
C LYS A 356 37.59 -24.58 -0.37
N LEU A 357 36.71 -24.02 0.44
CA LEU A 357 35.36 -24.54 0.66
C LEU A 357 34.44 -24.11 -0.50
N GLY A 358 33.80 -25.06 -1.17
CA GLY A 358 32.81 -24.79 -2.24
C GLY A 358 33.33 -24.90 -3.68
N HIS A 359 34.52 -25.47 -3.93
CA HIS A 359 34.95 -25.79 -5.29
C HIS A 359 34.40 -27.17 -5.72
N LEU A 360 33.39 -27.18 -6.58
CA LEU A 360 32.96 -28.39 -7.28
C LEU A 360 34.02 -28.72 -8.35
N GLN A 361 34.82 -29.75 -8.08
CA GLN A 361 35.65 -30.40 -9.09
C GLN A 361 34.71 -31.12 -10.07
N GLY A 362 34.37 -30.45 -11.17
CA GLY A 362 33.65 -31.07 -12.28
C GLY A 362 34.63 -31.86 -13.13
N ASP A 363 34.59 -33.19 -13.02
CA ASP A 363 35.21 -34.10 -14.00
C ASP A 363 34.65 -33.78 -15.39
N THR A 364 35.53 -33.32 -16.27
CA THR A 364 35.22 -33.13 -17.70
C THR A 364 35.56 -34.40 -18.45
N THR A 365 34.59 -35.29 -18.61
CA THR A 365 34.58 -36.23 -19.73
C THR A 365 33.20 -36.30 -20.38
N GLY A 366 33.15 -35.85 -21.64
CA GLY A 366 32.13 -36.22 -22.63
C GLY A 366 30.75 -35.59 -22.46
N TRP A 367 30.40 -34.63 -23.31
CA TRP A 367 29.59 -34.88 -24.51
C TRP A 367 29.21 -33.55 -25.19
N THR A 368 29.42 -33.55 -26.49
CA THR A 368 29.11 -32.53 -27.49
C THR A 368 27.60 -32.25 -27.57
N GLY A 369 27.19 -31.00 -27.80
CA GLY A 369 25.80 -30.76 -28.23
C GLY A 369 25.29 -29.33 -28.19
N ASP A 370 25.59 -28.61 -29.25
CA ASP A 370 24.73 -27.61 -29.90
C ASP A 370 24.46 -26.24 -29.26
N SER A 371 24.85 -25.25 -30.05
CA SER A 371 24.75 -23.82 -29.90
C SER A 371 23.42 -23.31 -30.43
N SER A 372 22.50 -22.90 -29.54
CA SER A 372 21.56 -21.81 -29.84
C SER A 372 20.71 -21.43 -28.63
N LYS A 373 21.00 -20.27 -28.03
CA LYS A 373 20.07 -19.15 -27.82
C LYS A 373 20.65 -18.16 -26.81
N LYS A 374 20.93 -16.96 -27.31
CA LYS A 374 21.25 -15.75 -26.55
C LYS A 374 20.05 -15.38 -25.67
N ALA A 375 20.28 -15.21 -24.37
CA ALA A 375 19.39 -14.46 -23.50
C ALA A 375 19.72 -12.96 -23.62
N PRO A 376 18.75 -12.05 -23.79
CA PRO A 376 18.99 -10.63 -23.68
C PRO A 376 18.74 -10.14 -22.24
N TYR A 377 19.57 -9.15 -21.92
CA TYR A 377 19.67 -8.33 -20.73
C TYR A 377 18.34 -7.77 -20.21
N MET A 378 18.24 -7.75 -18.87
CA MET A 378 17.16 -7.17 -18.09
C MET A 378 17.57 -5.76 -17.63
N PHE A 379 16.71 -4.77 -17.90
CA PHE A 379 16.63 -3.52 -17.14
C PHE A 379 15.56 -3.67 -16.07
#